data_AF-A0A3B9K795-F1
#
_entry.id   AF-A0A3B9K795-F1
#
_cell.length_a   1.000
_cell.length_b   1.000
_cell.length_c   1.000
_cell.angle_alpha   90.00
_cell.angle_beta   90.00
_cell.angle_gamma   90.00
#
_symmetry.space_group_name_H-M   'P 1'
#
loop_
_entity.id
_entity.type
_entity.pdbx_description
1 polymer ?
#
loop_
_entity_poly.entity_id
_entity_poly.type
_entity_poly.pdbx_seq_one_letter_code
_entity_poly.pdbx_strand_id
1 'polypeptide(L)'
;SSQEVIDDVLKCNQAIKDVCGVEPTVFRLPGGIMTDAVRNSVKMPIISWSIDTLDWKTREAAATINAVLGEDVHVQDGDIILMHELYVSTGEASKVIIQTLTNLGFQLVTVSELIQYRSGGLIEPGKQYGHFYLSDLPPEMLQAPAEGESAESTPEETFPTDGAVPESTEESSAESLPAESTASL
;
A
#
# COMPACT_ATOMS: atom_id res chain seq x y z
N SER A 1 4.35 -31.14 -5.84
CA SER A 1 3.95 -31.43 -7.22
C SER A 1 3.25 -30.22 -7.81
N SER A 2 3.06 -30.13 -9.13
CA SER A 2 2.31 -29.01 -9.74
C SER A 2 0.88 -28.91 -9.20
N GLN A 3 0.19 -30.04 -9.03
CA GLN A 3 -1.18 -30.05 -8.52
C GLN A 3 -1.28 -29.48 -7.10
N GLU A 4 -0.36 -29.85 -6.20
CA GLU A 4 -0.34 -29.30 -4.84
C GLU A 4 -0.15 -27.77 -4.84
N VAL A 5 0.70 -27.23 -5.73
CA VAL A 5 0.87 -25.78 -5.87
C VAL A 5 -0.42 -25.11 -6.32
N ILE A 6 -1.13 -25.71 -7.29
CA ILE A 6 -2.44 -25.19 -7.75
C ILE A 6 -3.43 -25.19 -6.59
N ASP A 7 -3.54 -26.30 -5.87
CA ASP A 7 -4.50 -26.46 -4.78
C ASP A 7 -4.22 -25.47 -3.64
N ASP A 8 -2.96 -25.24 -3.28
CA ASP A 8 -2.59 -24.31 -2.22
C ASP A 8 -2.92 -22.86 -2.60
N VAL A 9 -2.62 -22.46 -3.84
CA VAL A 9 -2.98 -21.12 -4.34
C VAL A 9 -4.50 -20.93 -4.35
N LEU A 10 -5.25 -21.91 -4.85
CA LEU A 10 -6.70 -21.83 -4.91
C LEU A 10 -7.35 -21.78 -3.53
N LYS A 11 -6.89 -22.60 -2.58
CA LYS A 11 -7.38 -22.59 -1.19
C LYS A 11 -7.11 -21.24 -0.52
N CYS A 12 -5.91 -20.68 -0.71
CA CYS A 12 -5.56 -19.37 -0.16
C CYS A 12 -6.47 -18.27 -0.73
N ASN A 13 -6.63 -18.22 -2.05
CA ASN A 13 -7.49 -17.23 -2.71
C ASN A 13 -8.95 -17.34 -2.26
N GLN A 14 -9.47 -18.57 -2.14
CA GLN A 14 -10.82 -18.79 -1.65
C GLN A 14 -10.99 -18.31 -0.20
N ALA A 15 -10.05 -18.64 0.68
CA ALA A 15 -10.09 -18.18 2.07
C ALA A 15 -10.08 -16.65 2.18
N ILE A 16 -9.27 -15.97 1.37
CA ILE A 16 -9.26 -14.50 1.32
C ILE A 16 -10.60 -13.96 0.82
N LYS A 17 -11.15 -14.55 -0.25
CA LYS A 17 -12.45 -14.15 -0.80
C LYS A 17 -13.58 -14.32 0.22
N ASP A 18 -13.60 -15.42 0.95
CA ASP A 18 -14.65 -15.73 1.93
C ASP A 18 -14.65 -14.74 3.10
N VAL A 19 -13.48 -14.27 3.53
CA VAL A 19 -13.34 -13.33 4.66
C VAL A 19 -13.47 -11.87 4.22
N CYS A 20 -12.85 -11.50 3.10
CA CYS A 20 -12.72 -10.10 2.68
C CYS A 20 -13.70 -9.69 1.57
N GLY A 21 -14.37 -10.64 0.92
CA GLY A 21 -15.27 -10.39 -0.22
C GLY A 21 -14.57 -10.03 -1.54
N VAL A 22 -13.23 -10.07 -1.57
CA VAL A 22 -12.40 -9.69 -2.73
C VAL A 22 -11.42 -10.81 -3.08
N GLU A 23 -11.18 -11.01 -4.38
CA GLU A 23 -10.22 -12.00 -4.86
C GLU A 23 -8.82 -11.40 -5.00
N PRO A 24 -7.76 -12.09 -4.55
CA PRO A 24 -6.38 -11.69 -4.84
C PRO A 24 -6.12 -11.65 -6.35
N THR A 25 -5.48 -10.58 -6.81
CA THR A 25 -5.16 -10.36 -8.23
C THR A 25 -3.73 -10.70 -8.61
N VAL A 26 -2.86 -10.84 -7.61
CA VAL A 26 -1.42 -11.10 -7.77
C VAL A 26 -0.95 -12.17 -6.79
N PHE A 27 0.17 -12.82 -7.10
CA PHE A 27 0.77 -13.85 -6.26
C PHE A 27 2.22 -13.50 -5.92
N ARG A 28 2.66 -13.71 -4.68
CA ARG A 28 4.08 -13.58 -4.29
C ARG A 28 4.61 -14.96 -3.91
N LEU A 29 5.75 -15.32 -4.50
CA LEU A 29 6.39 -16.61 -4.25
C LEU A 29 6.95 -16.69 -2.84
N PRO A 30 6.64 -17.76 -2.08
CA PRO A 30 7.35 -18.05 -0.84
C PRO A 30 8.86 -18.16 -1.11
N GLY A 31 9.65 -17.33 -0.41
CA GLY A 31 11.11 -17.26 -0.58
C GLY A 31 11.60 -16.78 -1.96
N GLY A 32 10.71 -16.31 -2.84
CA GLY A 32 11.08 -15.90 -4.20
C GLY A 32 11.47 -17.06 -5.14
N ILE A 33 11.21 -18.32 -4.74
CA ILE A 33 11.71 -19.50 -5.45
C ILE A 33 10.77 -19.89 -6.59
N MET A 34 11.25 -19.77 -7.84
CA MET A 34 10.54 -20.22 -9.03
C MET A 34 10.98 -21.64 -9.45
N THR A 35 10.22 -22.66 -9.04
CA THR A 35 10.44 -24.04 -9.50
C THR A 35 9.64 -24.34 -10.77
N ASP A 36 9.95 -25.43 -11.47
CA ASP A 36 9.18 -25.88 -12.64
C ASP A 36 7.72 -26.19 -12.28
N ALA A 37 7.47 -26.70 -11.07
CA ALA A 37 6.12 -26.92 -10.57
C ALA A 37 5.37 -25.59 -10.48
N VAL A 38 5.98 -24.54 -9.91
CA VAL A 38 5.37 -23.21 -9.84
C VAL A 38 5.12 -22.63 -11.23
N ARG A 39 6.13 -22.63 -12.11
CA ARG A 39 6.02 -22.05 -13.46
C ARG A 39 4.88 -22.66 -14.27
N ASN A 40 4.69 -23.97 -14.12
CA ASN A 40 3.62 -24.68 -14.83
C ASN A 40 2.24 -24.47 -14.21
N SER A 41 2.18 -24.15 -12.92
CA SER A 41 0.94 -24.15 -12.11
C SER A 41 0.35 -22.75 -11.88
N VAL A 42 1.18 -21.77 -11.54
CA VAL A 42 0.73 -20.43 -11.18
C VAL A 42 0.43 -19.63 -12.44
N LYS A 43 -0.84 -19.27 -12.64
CA LYS A 43 -1.31 -18.44 -13.77
C LYS A 43 -1.67 -17.02 -13.35
N MET A 44 -1.38 -16.64 -12.11
CA MET A 44 -1.51 -15.26 -11.66
C MET A 44 -0.24 -14.48 -12.01
N PRO A 45 -0.31 -13.16 -12.19
CA PRO A 45 0.88 -12.32 -12.22
C PRO A 45 1.67 -12.46 -10.91
N ILE A 46 3.00 -12.56 -11.01
CA ILE A 46 3.87 -12.85 -9.88
C ILE A 46 4.62 -11.59 -9.47
N ILE A 47 4.49 -11.18 -8.22
CA ILE A 47 5.15 -9.99 -7.67
C ILE A 47 6.29 -10.42 -6.76
N SER A 48 7.49 -9.94 -7.06
CA SER A 48 8.72 -10.09 -6.26
C SER A 48 9.13 -8.74 -5.68
N TRP A 49 10.43 -8.48 -5.57
CA TRP A 49 10.98 -7.26 -5.01
C TRP A 49 12.31 -6.92 -5.68
N SER A 50 12.66 -5.64 -5.72
CA SER A 50 13.97 -5.15 -6.15
C SER A 50 14.92 -4.99 -4.97
N ILE A 51 14.39 -4.67 -3.78
CA ILE A 51 15.16 -4.48 -2.56
C ILE A 51 14.76 -5.53 -1.52
N ASP A 52 15.70 -6.38 -1.11
CA ASP A 52 15.55 -7.29 0.03
C ASP A 52 16.20 -6.67 1.27
N THR A 53 15.40 -6.35 2.28
CA THR A 53 15.91 -5.73 3.51
C THR A 53 16.66 -6.70 4.43
N LEU A 54 16.53 -8.02 4.18
CA LEU A 54 17.06 -9.09 5.03
C LEU A 54 16.60 -8.99 6.49
N ASP A 55 15.48 -8.32 6.76
CA ASP A 55 14.90 -8.16 8.10
C ASP A 55 14.56 -9.51 8.77
N TRP A 56 14.20 -10.49 7.95
CA TRP A 56 13.98 -11.88 8.34
C TRP A 56 15.24 -12.57 8.89
N LYS A 57 16.43 -12.06 8.53
CA LYS A 57 17.73 -12.60 8.95
C LYS A 57 18.38 -11.77 10.04
N THR A 58 18.42 -10.44 9.88
CA THR A 58 19.17 -9.56 10.78
C THR A 58 18.45 -9.32 12.10
N ARG A 59 17.11 -9.19 12.08
CA ARG A 59 16.29 -8.83 13.26
C ARG A 59 16.59 -7.47 13.87
N GLU A 60 17.29 -6.60 13.16
CA GLU A 60 17.78 -5.32 13.68
C GLU A 60 17.25 -4.14 12.88
N ALA A 61 16.56 -3.20 13.54
CA ALA A 61 15.92 -2.08 12.87
C ALA A 61 16.91 -1.22 12.09
N ALA A 62 18.09 -0.95 12.66
CA ALA A 62 19.14 -0.18 12.00
C ALA A 62 19.66 -0.87 10.72
N ALA A 63 19.78 -2.20 10.72
CA ALA A 63 20.20 -2.95 9.55
C ALA A 63 19.14 -2.89 8.44
N THR A 64 17.86 -3.03 8.80
CA THR A 64 16.73 -2.89 7.86
C THR A 64 16.64 -1.48 7.28
N ILE A 65 16.84 -0.44 8.09
CA ILE A 65 16.91 0.96 7.63
C ILE A 65 18.06 1.13 6.64
N ASN A 66 19.25 0.65 6.97
CA ASN A 66 20.43 0.75 6.11
C ASN A 66 20.27 -0.02 4.79
N ALA A 67 19.54 -1.15 4.80
CA ALA A 67 19.27 -1.90 3.58
C ALA A 67 18.39 -1.15 2.57
N VAL A 68 17.66 -0.12 3.01
CA VAL A 68 16.81 0.72 2.15
C VAL A 68 17.43 2.10 1.93
N LEU A 69 17.93 2.73 2.98
CA LEU A 69 18.37 4.13 2.99
C LEU A 69 19.89 4.29 3.13
N GLY A 70 20.64 3.20 3.04
CA GLY A 70 22.10 3.21 3.13
C GLY A 70 22.74 3.95 1.97
N GLU A 71 23.97 4.42 2.16
CA GLU A 71 24.69 5.17 1.14
C GLU A 71 24.93 4.37 -0.15
N ASP A 72 25.07 3.05 -0.03
CA ASP A 72 25.28 2.12 -1.16
C ASP A 72 23.97 1.69 -1.86
N VAL A 73 22.81 2.08 -1.31
CA VAL A 73 21.49 1.72 -1.86
C VAL A 73 20.76 2.99 -2.27
N HIS A 74 20.35 3.05 -3.53
CA HIS A 74 19.56 4.15 -4.04
C HIS A 74 18.18 3.63 -4.38
N VAL A 75 17.21 3.87 -3.49
CA VAL A 75 15.79 3.62 -3.80
C VAL A 75 15.43 4.44 -5.03
N GLN A 76 14.87 3.76 -6.02
CA GLN A 76 14.45 4.33 -7.29
C GLN A 76 12.93 4.33 -7.39
N ASP A 77 12.43 5.23 -8.21
CA ASP A 77 11.01 5.24 -8.57
C ASP A 77 10.64 3.93 -9.28
N GLY A 78 9.64 3.23 -8.76
CA GLY A 78 9.22 1.91 -9.24
C GLY A 78 9.77 0.71 -8.45
N ASP A 79 10.55 0.95 -7.40
CA ASP A 79 11.03 -0.12 -6.52
C ASP A 79 9.93 -0.81 -5.72
N ILE A 80 10.15 -2.09 -5.43
CA ILE A 80 9.34 -2.88 -4.51
C ILE A 80 10.25 -3.41 -3.40
N ILE A 81 9.96 -3.02 -2.16
CA ILE A 81 10.77 -3.36 -0.99
C ILE A 81 10.14 -4.57 -0.26
N LEU A 82 10.94 -5.61 -0.02
CA LEU A 82 10.53 -6.75 0.80
C LEU A 82 10.80 -6.48 2.29
N MET A 83 9.74 -6.59 3.08
CA MET A 83 9.78 -6.58 4.55
C MET A 83 8.77 -7.62 5.10
N HIS A 84 8.91 -7.97 6.37
CA HIS A 84 8.06 -8.93 7.07
C HIS A 84 7.47 -8.32 8.35
N GLU A 85 6.14 -8.20 8.42
CA GLU A 85 5.43 -7.59 9.57
C GLU A 85 5.47 -8.41 10.88
N LEU A 86 6.19 -9.53 10.90
CA LEU A 86 6.27 -10.45 12.04
C LEU A 86 7.20 -9.97 13.16
N TYR A 87 8.02 -8.94 12.92
CA TYR A 87 9.11 -8.55 13.80
C TYR A 87 8.99 -7.09 14.25
N VAL A 88 9.15 -6.86 15.55
CA VAL A 88 9.09 -5.51 16.13
C VAL A 88 10.13 -4.59 15.49
N SER A 89 11.33 -5.11 15.24
CA SER A 89 12.41 -4.36 14.58
C SER A 89 12.06 -3.94 13.15
N THR A 90 11.32 -4.77 12.40
CA THR A 90 10.80 -4.37 11.09
C THR A 90 9.81 -3.23 11.23
N GLY A 91 8.88 -3.29 12.20
CA GLY A 91 7.92 -2.21 12.44
C GLY A 91 8.58 -0.88 12.87
N GLU A 92 9.64 -0.95 13.68
CA GLU A 92 10.45 0.22 14.05
C GLU A 92 11.20 0.81 12.85
N ALA A 93 11.80 -0.04 12.02
CA ALA A 93 12.45 0.39 10.79
C ALA A 93 11.46 1.02 9.79
N SER A 94 10.28 0.42 9.62
CA SER A 94 9.24 0.94 8.71
C SER A 94 8.84 2.36 9.05
N LYS A 95 8.73 2.74 10.34
CA LYS A 95 8.41 4.12 10.74
C LYS A 95 9.42 5.12 10.19
N VAL A 96 10.72 4.81 10.30
CA VAL A 96 11.81 5.67 9.83
C VAL A 96 11.86 5.69 8.29
N ILE A 97 11.73 4.51 7.66
CA ILE A 97 11.78 4.36 6.20
C ILE A 97 10.64 5.15 5.55
N ILE A 98 9.41 4.97 6.02
CA ILE A 98 8.23 5.67 5.49
C ILE A 98 8.43 7.18 5.61
N GLN A 99 8.78 7.67 6.80
CA GLN A 99 8.99 9.10 7.02
C GLN A 99 10.08 9.67 6.10
N THR A 100 11.20 8.98 5.96
CA THR A 100 12.33 9.45 5.14
C THR A 100 11.98 9.46 3.67
N LEU A 101 11.38 8.39 3.14
CA LEU A 101 10.98 8.31 1.73
C LEU A 101 9.91 9.36 1.39
N THR A 102 8.93 9.58 2.28
CA THR A 102 7.94 10.66 2.10
C THR A 102 8.61 12.04 2.06
N ASN A 103 9.57 12.31 2.95
CA ASN A 103 10.31 13.58 2.96
C ASN A 103 11.18 13.78 1.70
N LEU A 104 11.63 12.69 1.08
CA LEU A 104 12.34 12.70 -0.20
C LEU A 104 11.40 12.86 -1.41
N GLY A 105 10.08 12.91 -1.19
CA GLY A 105 9.07 13.11 -2.23
C GLY A 105 8.52 11.83 -2.85
N PHE A 106 8.84 10.65 -2.31
CA PHE A 106 8.25 9.39 -2.76
C PHE A 106 6.78 9.28 -2.32
N GLN A 107 5.96 8.72 -3.20
CA GLN A 107 4.62 8.27 -2.86
C GLN A 107 4.65 6.78 -2.55
N LEU A 108 4.26 6.40 -1.34
CA LEU A 108 4.12 5.01 -0.96
C LEU A 108 2.75 4.52 -1.40
N VAL A 109 2.75 3.63 -2.40
CA VAL A 109 1.54 3.13 -3.05
C VAL A 109 1.43 1.62 -2.88
N THR A 110 0.22 1.10 -3.06
CA THR A 110 0.00 -0.34 -3.19
C THR A 110 0.62 -0.87 -4.48
N VAL A 111 0.85 -2.18 -4.54
CA VAL A 111 1.33 -2.84 -5.76
C VAL A 111 0.35 -2.63 -6.92
N SER A 112 -0.96 -2.68 -6.67
CA SER A 112 -1.98 -2.46 -7.69
C SER A 112 -1.94 -1.04 -8.27
N GLU A 113 -1.76 -0.02 -7.43
CA GLU A 113 -1.57 1.35 -7.88
C GLU A 113 -0.26 1.52 -8.66
N LEU A 114 0.83 0.89 -8.20
CA LEU A 114 2.10 0.92 -8.93
C LEU A 114 1.96 0.34 -10.34
N ILE A 115 1.31 -0.83 -10.46
CA ILE A 115 0.97 -1.44 -11.75
C ILE A 115 0.10 -0.51 -12.59
N GLN A 116 -0.86 0.20 -11.99
CA GLN A 116 -1.71 1.14 -12.70
C GLN A 116 -0.91 2.34 -13.23
N TYR A 117 -0.08 2.96 -12.40
CA TYR A 117 0.70 4.14 -12.79
C TYR A 117 1.79 3.83 -13.80
N ARG A 118 2.39 2.64 -13.72
CA ARG A 118 3.53 2.29 -14.57
C ARG A 118 3.11 1.49 -15.78
N SER A 119 2.24 0.50 -15.64
CA SER A 119 1.86 -0.41 -16.73
C SER A 119 0.41 -0.22 -17.20
N GLY A 120 -0.29 0.81 -16.74
CA GLY A 120 -1.68 1.07 -17.14
C GLY A 120 -2.65 -0.05 -16.71
N GLY A 121 -2.27 -0.83 -15.70
CA GLY A 121 -3.04 -2.01 -15.25
C GLY A 121 -2.66 -3.30 -15.97
N LEU A 122 -1.74 -3.27 -16.94
CA LEU A 122 -1.41 -4.42 -17.78
C LEU A 122 -0.24 -5.22 -17.22
N ILE A 123 -0.53 -6.41 -16.71
CA ILE A 123 0.45 -7.42 -16.29
C ILE A 123 0.05 -8.80 -16.80
N GLU A 124 1.05 -9.60 -17.13
CA GLU A 124 0.85 -10.89 -17.78
C GLU A 124 0.72 -12.03 -16.75
N PRO A 125 -0.29 -12.90 -16.89
CA PRO A 125 -0.39 -14.19 -16.20
C PRO A 125 0.92 -14.99 -16.22
N GLY A 126 1.42 -15.40 -15.06
CA GLY A 126 2.61 -16.24 -14.92
C GLY A 126 3.95 -15.52 -15.14
N LYS A 127 3.94 -14.22 -15.46
CA LYS A 127 5.14 -13.39 -15.53
C LYS A 127 5.50 -12.83 -14.15
N GLN A 128 6.79 -12.73 -13.88
CA GLN A 128 7.34 -12.24 -12.62
C GLN A 128 7.82 -10.79 -12.75
N TYR A 129 7.45 -9.94 -11.80
CA TYR A 129 7.76 -8.51 -11.74
C TYR A 129 8.42 -8.19 -10.40
N GLY A 130 9.67 -7.71 -10.42
CA GLY A 130 10.39 -7.28 -9.21
C GLY A 130 10.38 -5.77 -8.98
N HIS A 131 10.15 -5.00 -10.05
CA HIS A 131 10.11 -3.55 -10.08
C HIS A 131 9.23 -3.10 -11.26
N PHE A 132 8.94 -1.80 -11.32
CA PHE A 132 8.24 -1.16 -12.42
C PHE A 132 8.94 0.15 -12.81
N TYR A 133 10.11 0.04 -13.44
CA TYR A 133 10.87 1.22 -13.85
C TYR A 133 10.32 1.77 -15.17
N LEU A 134 10.47 3.07 -15.37
CA LEU A 134 10.11 3.73 -16.62
C LEU A 134 10.88 3.16 -17.83
N SER A 135 12.11 2.68 -17.62
CA SER A 135 12.91 2.04 -18.67
C SER A 135 12.29 0.77 -19.24
N ASP A 136 11.40 0.13 -18.48
CA ASP A 136 10.82 -1.17 -18.84
C ASP A 136 9.47 -1.02 -19.57
N LEU A 137 8.97 0.21 -19.67
CA LEU A 137 7.70 0.49 -20.32
C LEU A 137 7.86 0.53 -21.84
N PRO A 138 6.88 0.01 -22.60
CA PRO A 138 6.87 0.20 -24.04
C PRO A 138 6.89 1.70 -24.36
N PRO A 139 7.62 2.14 -25.40
CA PRO A 139 7.82 3.56 -25.72
C PRO A 139 6.52 4.36 -25.89
N GLU A 140 5.43 3.67 -26.25
CA GLU A 140 4.09 4.20 -26.44
C GLU A 140 3.50 4.80 -25.14
N MET A 141 3.92 4.33 -23.97
CA MET A 141 3.48 4.82 -22.66
C MET A 141 4.37 5.91 -22.07
N LEU A 142 5.55 6.16 -22.67
CA LEU A 142 6.46 7.23 -22.27
C LEU A 142 6.10 8.58 -22.90
N GLN A 143 5.13 8.61 -23.82
CA GLN A 143 4.58 9.85 -24.32
C GLN A 143 3.68 10.46 -23.25
N ALA A 144 4.14 11.57 -22.67
CA ALA A 144 3.31 12.45 -21.86
C ALA A 144 2.00 12.74 -22.63
N PRO A 145 0.86 12.92 -21.93
CA PRO A 145 -0.33 13.43 -22.61
C PRO A 145 0.07 14.72 -23.31
N ALA A 146 -0.26 14.81 -24.61
CA ALA A 146 -0.02 16.03 -25.38
C ALA A 146 -0.60 17.21 -24.58
N GLU A 147 0.24 18.19 -24.25
CA GLU A 147 -0.23 19.44 -23.66
C GLU A 147 -1.21 20.07 -24.65
N GLY A 148 -2.50 20.03 -24.30
CA GLY A 148 -3.57 20.42 -25.21
C GLY A 148 -4.93 20.34 -24.55
N GLU A 149 -5.18 21.23 -23.58
CA GLU A 149 -6.23 22.26 -23.66
C GLU A 149 -6.39 22.91 -22.29
N SER A 150 -6.00 24.18 -22.24
CA SER A 150 -6.36 25.15 -21.21
C SER A 150 -7.88 25.25 -21.10
N ALA A 151 -8.48 24.61 -20.09
CA ALA A 151 -9.84 24.92 -19.66
C ALA A 151 -9.79 26.03 -18.61
N GLU A 152 -9.70 27.26 -19.09
CA GLU A 152 -10.12 28.45 -18.37
C GLU A 152 -11.65 28.47 -18.31
N SER A 153 -12.22 28.40 -17.11
CA SER A 153 -13.32 29.25 -16.63
C SER A 153 -13.97 28.62 -15.39
N THR A 154 -13.71 29.24 -14.24
CA THR A 154 -14.52 29.12 -13.04
C THR A 154 -15.88 29.78 -13.25
N PRO A 155 -17.00 29.18 -12.84
CA PRO A 155 -18.16 29.95 -12.43
C PRO A 155 -18.02 30.27 -10.93
N GLU A 156 -18.00 31.57 -10.60
CA GLU A 156 -18.22 32.08 -9.25
C GLU A 156 -19.55 31.54 -8.71
N GLU A 157 -19.52 30.79 -7.60
CA GLU A 157 -20.68 30.67 -6.73
C GLU A 157 -20.74 31.90 -5.81
N THR A 158 -21.67 32.80 -6.12
CA THR A 158 -22.06 33.90 -5.24
C THR A 158 -22.83 33.35 -4.05
N PHE A 159 -22.23 33.39 -2.86
CA PHE A 159 -22.93 33.20 -1.60
C PHE A 159 -23.79 34.43 -1.28
N PRO A 160 -25.10 34.29 -1.02
CA PRO A 160 -25.90 35.40 -0.52
C PRO A 160 -25.60 35.65 0.97
N THR A 161 -25.13 36.86 1.28
CA THR A 161 -25.02 37.41 2.64
C THR A 161 -26.24 38.27 2.96
N ASP A 162 -27.07 37.81 3.88
CA ASP A 162 -27.86 38.57 4.88
C ASP A 162 -28.85 37.54 5.46
N GLY A 163 -29.17 37.46 6.75
CA GLY A 163 -29.04 38.37 7.87
C GLY A 163 -30.07 37.93 8.91
N ALA A 164 -29.94 38.45 10.12
CA ALA A 164 -30.94 38.43 11.20
C ALA A 164 -31.20 37.10 11.94
N VAL A 165 -30.55 37.01 13.10
CA VAL A 165 -31.06 36.36 14.32
C VAL A 165 -32.45 36.92 14.66
N PRO A 166 -33.35 36.08 15.20
CA PRO A 166 -34.00 36.51 16.42
C PRO A 166 -33.91 35.47 17.56
N GLU A 167 -33.65 36.05 18.70
CA GLU A 167 -33.66 35.58 20.07
C GLU A 167 -35.03 34.98 20.48
N SER A 168 -35.02 33.86 21.19
CA SER A 168 -36.09 33.49 22.13
C SER A 168 -35.55 32.60 23.26
N THR A 169 -35.34 33.26 24.40
CA THR A 169 -35.64 32.89 25.79
C THR A 169 -35.77 31.41 26.22
N GLU A 170 -34.94 31.09 27.22
CA GLU A 170 -35.20 30.37 28.48
C GLU A 170 -36.16 29.16 28.51
N GLU A 171 -35.66 28.01 28.95
CA GLU A 171 -36.07 27.49 30.26
C GLU A 171 -34.98 26.61 30.89
N SER A 172 -34.68 26.94 32.14
CA SER A 172 -33.81 26.26 33.08
C SER A 172 -34.59 25.15 33.79
N SER A 173 -33.99 23.96 33.92
CA SER A 173 -34.28 23.09 35.07
C SER A 173 -33.07 22.24 35.38
N ALA A 174 -32.44 22.60 36.49
CA ALA A 174 -31.43 21.82 37.18
C ALA A 174 -32.09 20.62 37.86
N GLU A 175 -31.44 19.46 37.82
CA GLU A 175 -31.60 18.48 38.88
C GLU A 175 -30.21 17.98 39.29
N SER A 176 -29.88 18.28 40.55
CA SER A 176 -28.64 17.90 41.21
C SER A 176 -28.87 16.66 42.06
N LEU A 177 -28.00 15.64 41.90
CA LEU A 177 -27.28 14.88 42.94
C LEU A 177 -28.10 14.12 44.04
N PRO A 178 -27.62 12.98 44.59
CA PRO A 178 -26.26 12.88 45.14
C PRO A 178 -25.49 11.58 44.97
N ALA A 179 -24.21 11.72 45.32
CA ALA A 179 -23.23 10.67 45.58
C ALA A 179 -23.35 10.12 47.03
N GLU A 180 -22.44 9.20 47.34
CA GLU A 180 -22.22 8.42 48.59
C GLU A 180 -22.81 6.99 48.53
N SER A 181 -22.17 5.92 49.01
CA SER A 181 -21.14 5.81 50.05
C SER A 181 -20.46 4.42 50.03
N THR A 182 -19.15 4.41 50.30
CA THR A 182 -18.35 3.47 51.15
C THR A 182 -18.43 1.93 51.08
N ALA A 183 -17.22 1.35 50.91
CA ALA A 183 -16.52 0.36 51.77
C ALA A 183 -16.97 -1.12 51.92
N SER A 184 -15.95 -1.98 51.73
CA SER A 184 -15.63 -3.27 52.40
C SER A 184 -16.52 -4.51 52.18
N LEU A 185 -15.96 -5.51 51.51
CA LEU A 185 -15.48 -6.79 52.08
C LEU A 185 -14.58 -7.53 51.09
#